data_AF-A0A1G6LGK8-F1
#
_entry.id   AF-A0A1G6LGK8-F1
#
_cell.length_a   1.000
_cell.length_b   1.000
_cell.length_c   1.000
_cell.angle_alpha   90.00
_cell.angle_beta   90.00
_cell.angle_gamma   90.00
#
_symmetry.space_group_name_H-M   'P 1'
#
loop_
_entity.id
_entity.type
_entity.pdbx_description
1 polymer ?
#
loop_
_entity_poly.entity_id
_entity_poly.type
_entity_poly.pdbx_seq_one_letter_code
_entity_poly.pdbx_strand_id
1 'polypeptide(L)'
;MTKPLMILIAGPYRSGTGDDPTLLAANLRALESAAWPVFRAGHVPMIGEWVALPVLSSAGADGLADPLAEQVMYPTAHRLLQHCDGVLRLPGASTGADQDVAIARERGIPVWHAVEEIPGYVAA
;
A
#
# COMPACT_ATOMS: atom_id res chain seq x y z
N MET A 1 -7.36 10.00 -24.21
CA MET A 1 -7.36 9.08 -23.06
C MET A 1 -6.88 9.85 -21.85
N THR A 2 -7.56 9.73 -20.71
CA THR A 2 -7.08 10.31 -19.44
C THR A 2 -5.80 9.58 -19.03
N LYS A 3 -4.85 10.30 -18.41
CA LYS A 3 -3.61 9.72 -17.89
C LYS A 3 -3.97 8.70 -16.79
N PRO A 4 -3.46 7.44 -16.84
CA PRO A 4 -3.61 6.50 -15.73
C PRO A 4 -3.03 7.07 -14.43
N LEU A 5 -3.74 6.84 -13.33
CA LEU A 5 -3.27 7.18 -11.98
C LEU A 5 -2.36 6.06 -11.45
N MET A 6 -1.38 6.40 -10.63
CA MET A 6 -0.72 5.44 -9.75
C MET A 6 -1.38 5.48 -8.38
N ILE A 7 -1.99 4.37 -7.95
CA ILE A 7 -2.79 4.31 -6.72
C ILE A 7 -2.09 3.43 -5.69
N LEU A 8 -1.70 4.03 -4.56
CA LEU A 8 -1.16 3.31 -3.41
C LEU A 8 -2.30 2.58 -2.68
N ILE A 9 -2.22 1.27 -2.56
CA ILE A 9 -3.14 0.44 -1.78
C ILE A 9 -2.55 0.29 -0.38
N ALA A 10 -3.22 0.90 0.59
CA ALA A 10 -2.80 0.92 1.99
C ALA A 10 -3.76 0.10 2.86
N GLY A 11 -3.23 -0.75 3.72
CA GLY A 11 -4.03 -1.59 4.62
C GLY A 11 -3.19 -2.24 5.71
N PRO A 12 -3.76 -3.16 6.51
CA PRO A 12 -2.99 -3.96 7.45
C PRO A 12 -1.98 -4.82 6.68
N TYR A 13 -0.70 -4.64 7.00
CA TYR A 13 0.36 -5.59 6.64
C TYR A 13 0.93 -6.23 7.90
N ARG A 14 1.62 -5.45 8.74
CA ARG A 14 2.23 -5.94 10.00
C ARG A 14 1.25 -5.96 11.18
N SER A 15 0.31 -5.03 11.24
CA SER A 15 -0.63 -4.90 12.37
C SER A 15 -1.46 -6.17 12.56
N GLY A 16 -1.56 -6.63 13.82
CA GLY A 16 -2.32 -7.83 14.18
C GLY A 16 -1.64 -9.17 13.84
N THR A 17 -0.41 -9.15 13.31
CA THR A 17 0.30 -10.39 12.92
C THR A 17 1.21 -10.96 13.99
N GLY A 18 1.70 -10.12 14.91
CA GLY A 18 2.77 -10.54 15.83
C GLY A 18 4.04 -11.00 15.10
N ASP A 19 4.27 -10.50 13.88
CA ASP A 19 5.33 -10.91 12.96
C ASP A 19 5.26 -12.38 12.51
N ASP A 20 4.10 -13.03 12.65
CA ASP A 20 3.86 -14.37 12.09
C ASP A 20 3.90 -14.32 10.54
N PRO A 21 4.77 -15.10 9.88
CA PRO A 21 4.92 -15.09 8.43
C PRO A 21 3.64 -15.46 7.65
N THR A 22 2.80 -16.32 8.21
CA THR A 22 1.54 -16.75 7.58
C THR A 22 0.52 -15.62 7.60
N LEU A 23 0.43 -14.92 8.73
CA LEU A 23 -0.45 -13.75 8.88
C LEU A 23 0.04 -12.58 8.01
N LEU A 24 1.35 -12.33 7.95
CA LEU A 24 1.94 -11.34 7.03
C LEU A 24 1.60 -11.65 5.57
N ALA A 25 1.75 -12.90 5.14
CA ALA A 25 1.40 -13.32 3.79
C ALA A 25 -0.11 -13.23 3.50
N ALA A 26 -0.96 -13.51 4.50
CA ALA A 26 -2.40 -13.35 4.37
C ALA A 26 -2.81 -11.88 4.22
N ASN A 27 -2.21 -11.00 5.01
CA ASN A 27 -2.41 -9.56 4.92
C ASN A 27 -1.93 -9.00 3.57
N LEU A 28 -0.76 -9.44 3.08
CA LEU A 28 -0.28 -9.06 1.75
C LEU A 28 -1.27 -9.48 0.66
N ARG A 29 -1.76 -10.73 0.69
CA ARG A 29 -2.79 -11.19 -0.26
C ARG A 29 -4.08 -10.36 -0.20
N ALA A 30 -4.46 -9.86 0.98
CA ALA A 30 -5.62 -8.98 1.11
C ALA A 30 -5.39 -7.64 0.40
N LEU A 31 -4.19 -7.04 0.51
CA LEU A 31 -3.81 -5.85 -0.26
C LEU A 31 -3.82 -6.13 -1.76
N GLU A 32 -3.24 -7.25 -2.18
CA GLU A 32 -3.15 -7.67 -3.59
C GLU A 32 -4.53 -7.90 -4.23
N SER A 33 -5.53 -8.31 -3.45
CA SER A 33 -6.90 -8.50 -3.95
C SER A 33 -7.51 -7.23 -4.54
N ALA A 34 -7.08 -6.05 -4.07
CA ALA A 34 -7.52 -4.75 -4.59
C ALA A 34 -6.77 -4.30 -5.86
N ALA A 35 -5.66 -4.96 -6.22
CA ALA A 35 -4.87 -4.58 -7.38
C ALA A 35 -5.63 -4.80 -8.70
N TRP A 36 -6.41 -5.88 -8.81
CA TRP A 36 -7.18 -6.16 -10.02
C TRP A 36 -8.28 -5.11 -10.30
N PRO A 37 -9.15 -4.75 -9.32
CA PRO A 37 -10.10 -3.65 -9.51
C PRO A 37 -9.45 -2.34 -9.94
N VAL A 38 -8.32 -1.96 -9.34
CA VAL A 38 -7.55 -0.76 -9.72
C VAL A 38 -7.05 -0.85 -11.16
N PHE A 39 -6.48 -2.00 -11.55
CA PHE A 39 -6.03 -2.22 -12.93
C PHE A 39 -7.18 -2.17 -13.93
N ARG A 40 -8.32 -2.79 -13.59
CA ARG A 40 -9.56 -2.77 -14.38
C ARG A 40 -10.12 -1.37 -14.57
N ALA A 41 -9.94 -0.47 -13.60
CA ALA A 41 -10.30 0.94 -13.72
C ALA A 41 -9.37 1.73 -14.68
N GLY A 42 -8.34 1.09 -15.24
CA GLY A 42 -7.37 1.71 -16.14
C GLY A 42 -6.25 2.45 -15.41
N HIS A 43 -5.91 2.02 -14.20
CA HIS A 43 -4.89 2.63 -13.34
C HIS A 43 -3.80 1.63 -12.95
N VAL A 44 -2.71 2.13 -12.38
CA VAL A 44 -1.57 1.32 -11.93
C VAL A 44 -1.67 1.10 -10.41
N PRO A 45 -1.93 -0.13 -9.94
CA PRO A 45 -1.90 -0.43 -8.51
C PRO A 45 -0.46 -0.42 -7.98
N MET A 46 -0.29 0.05 -6.76
CA MET A 46 0.98 0.03 -6.05
C MET A 46 0.77 -0.39 -4.59
N ILE A 47 1.63 -1.26 -4.06
CA ILE A 47 1.62 -1.71 -2.66
C ILE A 47 3.00 -1.40 -2.08
N GLY A 48 3.05 -0.83 -0.87
CA GLY A 48 4.32 -0.44 -0.23
C GLY A 48 5.29 -1.62 -0.10
N GLU A 49 4.79 -2.76 0.31
CA GLU A 49 5.53 -4.01 0.52
C GLU A 49 6.16 -4.56 -0.77
N TRP A 50 5.56 -4.34 -1.94
CA TRP A 50 6.16 -4.74 -3.23
C TRP A 50 7.48 -4.04 -3.50
N VAL A 51 7.69 -2.85 -2.93
CA VAL A 51 8.94 -2.09 -3.05
C VAL A 51 9.83 -2.30 -1.83
N ALA A 52 9.25 -2.22 -0.63
CA ALA A 52 10.01 -2.22 0.60
C ALA A 52 10.65 -3.58 0.91
N LEU A 53 9.96 -4.69 0.68
CA LEU A 53 10.50 -6.03 0.99
C LEU A 53 11.69 -6.42 0.10
N PRO A 54 11.65 -6.21 -1.24
CA PRO A 54 12.84 -6.43 -2.07
C PRO A 54 14.01 -5.51 -1.71
N VAL A 55 13.74 -4.23 -1.37
CA VAL A 55 14.80 -3.30 -0.93
C VAL A 55 15.45 -3.81 0.35
N LEU A 56 14.66 -4.19 1.35
CA LEU A 56 15.15 -4.72 2.62
C LEU A 56 15.98 -6.01 2.41
N SER A 57 15.46 -6.94 1.62
CA SER A 57 16.16 -8.18 1.27
C SER A 57 17.49 -7.91 0.55
N SER A 58 17.53 -6.93 -0.36
CA SER A 58 18.77 -6.56 -1.07
C SER A 58 19.85 -5.97 -0.16
N ALA A 59 19.47 -5.45 1.02
CA ALA A 59 20.38 -4.95 2.05
C ALA A 59 20.88 -6.06 2.99
N GLY A 60 20.47 -7.31 2.80
CA GLY A 60 20.88 -8.46 3.61
C GLY A 60 20.10 -8.61 4.92
N ALA A 61 19.00 -7.88 5.10
CA ALA A 61 18.17 -7.96 6.29
C ALA A 61 17.33 -9.24 6.33
N ASP A 62 17.20 -9.82 7.53
CA ASP A 62 16.42 -11.04 7.77
C ASP A 62 14.96 -10.70 8.13
N GLY A 63 14.28 -10.02 7.20
CA GLY A 63 12.87 -9.69 7.33
C GLY A 63 12.56 -8.52 8.28
N LEU A 64 11.32 -8.48 8.79
CA LEU A 64 10.78 -7.33 9.53
C LEU A 64 11.29 -7.18 10.97
N ALA A 65 12.01 -8.18 11.49
CA ALA A 65 12.66 -8.11 12.80
C ALA A 65 14.00 -7.34 12.74
N ASP A 66 14.53 -7.12 11.55
CA ASP A 66 15.79 -6.41 11.35
C ASP A 66 15.63 -4.90 11.66
N PRO A 67 16.59 -4.25 12.34
CA PRO A 67 16.58 -2.80 12.57
C PRO A 67 16.50 -1.95 11.29
N LEU A 68 16.89 -2.48 10.13
CA LEU A 68 16.73 -1.83 8.85
C LEU A 68 15.27 -1.80 8.38
N ALA A 69 14.39 -2.67 8.89
CA ALA A 69 13.00 -2.73 8.45
C ALA A 69 12.29 -1.39 8.63
N GLU A 70 12.43 -0.74 9.78
CA GLU A 70 11.84 0.59 10.02
C GLU A 70 12.41 1.66 9.07
N GLN A 71 13.72 1.58 8.78
CA GLN A 71 14.44 2.51 7.90
C GLN A 71 14.12 2.30 6.42
N VAL A 72 13.49 1.18 6.05
CA VAL A 72 13.09 0.89 4.67
C VAL A 72 11.57 1.01 4.49
N MET A 73 10.76 0.41 5.36
CA MET A 73 9.31 0.31 5.19
C MET A 73 8.64 1.69 5.18
N TYR A 74 8.80 2.49 6.24
CA TYR A 74 8.17 3.81 6.33
C TYR A 74 8.71 4.80 5.28
N PRO A 75 10.04 4.91 5.07
CA PRO A 75 10.56 5.79 4.02
C PRO A 75 10.10 5.38 2.61
N THR A 76 9.88 4.09 2.35
CA THR A 76 9.33 3.62 1.07
C THR A 76 7.91 4.15 0.87
N ALA A 77 7.01 3.97 1.84
CA ALA A 77 5.65 4.49 1.75
C ALA A 77 5.62 6.02 1.56
N HIS A 78 6.45 6.76 2.32
CA HIS A 78 6.57 8.22 2.20
C HIS A 78 7.04 8.68 0.82
N ARG A 79 7.97 7.94 0.20
CA ARG A 79 8.48 8.19 -1.16
C ARG A 79 7.43 7.83 -2.21
N LEU A 80 6.70 6.73 -2.05
CA LEU A 80 5.59 6.37 -2.93
C LEU A 80 4.50 7.45 -2.92
N LEU A 81 4.18 8.03 -1.76
CA LEU A 81 3.26 9.16 -1.64
C LEU A 81 3.75 10.46 -2.30
N GLN A 82 4.96 10.51 -2.87
CA GLN A 82 5.40 11.62 -3.74
C GLN A 82 5.08 11.36 -5.22
N HIS A 83 4.82 10.10 -5.58
CA HIS A 83 4.60 9.64 -6.95
C HIS A 83 3.17 9.18 -7.21
N CYS A 84 2.46 8.70 -6.18
CA CYS A 84 1.09 8.24 -6.31
C CYS A 84 0.12 9.41 -6.45
N ASP A 85 -0.85 9.24 -7.34
CA ASP A 85 -1.91 10.20 -7.61
C ASP A 85 -3.14 9.96 -6.70
N GLY A 86 -3.16 8.88 -5.90
CA GLY A 86 -4.23 8.57 -4.96
C GLY A 86 -3.87 7.44 -4.00
N VAL A 87 -4.64 7.30 -2.92
CA VAL A 87 -4.54 6.21 -1.94
C VAL A 87 -5.86 5.48 -1.83
N LEU A 88 -5.85 4.16 -1.96
CA LEU A 88 -6.95 3.27 -1.59
C LEU A 88 -6.67 2.70 -0.19
N ARG A 89 -7.42 3.13 0.82
CA ARG A 89 -7.32 2.62 2.19
C ARG A 89 -8.32 1.47 2.39
N LEU A 90 -7.81 0.24 2.41
CA LEU A 90 -8.60 -0.95 2.74
C LEU A 90 -9.02 -0.96 4.22
N PRO A 91 -10.06 -1.70 4.63
CA PRO A 91 -10.46 -1.77 6.04
C PRO A 91 -9.43 -2.49 6.93
N GLY A 92 -9.57 -2.32 8.25
CA GLY A 92 -8.75 -2.99 9.27
C GLY A 92 -7.73 -2.08 9.95
N ALA A 93 -7.42 -2.37 11.21
CA ALA A 93 -6.50 -1.59 12.03
C ALA A 93 -5.07 -1.66 11.46
N SER A 94 -4.48 -0.50 11.13
CA SER A 94 -3.12 -0.44 10.57
C SER A 94 -2.52 0.94 10.78
N THR A 95 -1.57 1.05 11.71
CA THR A 95 -0.89 2.31 11.99
C THR A 95 -0.18 2.88 10.77
N GLY A 96 0.47 2.03 9.97
CA GLY A 96 1.15 2.46 8.74
C GLY A 96 0.16 3.02 7.71
N ALA A 97 -0.93 2.30 7.45
CA ALA A 97 -1.92 2.76 6.48
C ALA A 97 -2.68 4.02 6.97
N ASP A 98 -2.86 4.19 8.27
CA ASP A 98 -3.46 5.40 8.84
C ASP A 98 -2.51 6.61 8.71
N GLN A 99 -1.20 6.39 8.83
CA GLN A 99 -0.17 7.41 8.55
C GLN A 99 -0.14 7.78 7.06
N ASP A 100 -0.23 6.79 6.16
CA ASP A 100 -0.31 7.05 4.71
C ASP A 100 -1.51 7.93 4.36
N VAL A 101 -2.68 7.66 4.96
CA VAL A 101 -3.89 8.48 4.80
C VAL A 101 -3.68 9.89 5.34
N ALA A 102 -3.04 10.06 6.49
CA ALA A 102 -2.76 11.38 7.06
C ALA A 102 -1.86 12.20 6.12
N ILE A 103 -0.76 11.61 5.65
CA ILE A 103 0.18 12.25 4.73
C ILE A 103 -0.49 12.56 3.37
N ALA A 104 -1.30 11.64 2.85
CA ALA A 104 -2.05 11.86 1.61
C ALA A 104 -2.97 13.08 1.74
N ARG A 105 -3.73 13.18 2.85
CA ARG A 105 -4.61 14.32 3.13
C ARG A 105 -3.83 15.63 3.26
N GLU A 106 -2.71 15.63 3.98
CA GLU A 106 -1.84 16.80 4.11
C GLU A 106 -1.32 17.29 2.75
N ARG A 107 -1.09 16.37 1.81
CA ARG A 107 -0.59 16.67 0.46
C ARG A 107 -1.70 16.90 -0.57
N GLY A 108 -2.97 16.82 -0.18
CA GLY A 108 -4.10 16.95 -1.11
C GLY A 108 -4.24 15.77 -2.09
N ILE A 109 -3.65 14.62 -1.77
CA ILE A 109 -3.80 13.37 -2.53
C ILE A 109 -5.15 12.75 -2.17
N PRO A 110 -5.99 12.39 -3.14
CA PRO A 110 -7.30 11.78 -2.87
C PRO A 110 -7.14 10.44 -2.14
N VAL A 111 -8.03 10.23 -1.16
CA VAL A 111 -8.11 8.98 -0.40
C VAL A 111 -9.48 8.36 -0.64
N TRP A 112 -9.48 7.13 -1.12
CA TRP A 112 -10.66 6.29 -1.30
C TRP A 112 -10.67 5.19 -0.26
N HIS A 113 -11.85 4.79 0.18
CA HIS A 113 -12.07 3.71 1.14
C HIS A 113 -12.76 2.49 0.50
N ALA A 114 -13.19 2.62 -0.76
CA ALA A 114 -13.73 1.55 -1.58
C ALA A 114 -13.22 1.66 -3.03
N VAL A 115 -13.11 0.52 -3.73
CA VAL A 115 -12.62 0.50 -5.12
C VAL A 115 -13.61 1.17 -6.08
N GLU A 116 -14.87 1.24 -5.69
CA GLU A 116 -15.97 1.89 -6.40
C GLU A 116 -15.82 3.40 -6.49
N GLU A 117 -15.04 4.02 -5.59
CA GLU A 117 -14.80 5.46 -5.57
C GLU A 117 -13.67 5.87 -6.52
N ILE A 118 -12.92 4.89 -7.04
CA ILE A 118 -11.80 5.12 -7.95
C ILE A 118 -12.35 5.57 -9.32
N PRO A 119 -11.80 6.65 -9.91
CA PRO A 119 -12.18 7.09 -11.25
C PRO A 119 -12.07 5.95 -12.28
N GLY A 120 -13.10 5.80 -13.12
CA GLY A 120 -13.10 4.74 -14.14
C GLY A 120 -13.40 3.33 -13.61
N TYR A 121 -13.81 3.18 -12.34
CA TYR A 121 -14.27 1.89 -11.82
C TYR A 121 -15.32 1.24 -12.74
N VAL A 122 -15.14 -0.07 -12.97
CA VAL A 122 -16.05 -0.90 -13.75
C VAL A 122 -16.47 -2.07 -12.88
N ALA A 123 -17.78 -2.23 -12.68
CA ALA A 123 -18.35 -3.37 -11.95
C ALA A 123 -17.90 -4.71 -12.55
N ALA A 124 -17.83 -5.73 -11.69
CA ALA A 124 -17.47 -7.10 -12.05
C ALA A 124 -18.52 -7.75 -12.97
#